data_AF-A0AAQ4DKD9-F1
#
_entry.id   AF-A0AAQ4DKD9-F1
#
_cell.length_a   1.000
_cell.length_b   1.000
_cell.length_c   1.000
_cell.angle_alpha   90.00
_cell.angle_beta   90.00
_cell.angle_gamma   90.00
#
_symmetry.space_group_name_H-M   'P 1'
#
loop_
_entity.id
_entity.type
_entity.pdbx_description
1 polymer ?
#
loop_
_entity_poly.entity_id
_entity_poly.type
_entity_poly.pdbx_seq_one_letter_code
_entity_poly.pdbx_strand_id
1 'polypeptide(L)'
;MLEKPLPAGRPLPKQLILDTGRSKITTDHRGLIKHRSFLVKQNFPSALLAGCPGLKSAKGFLSTVQDVLTKTHTLVIVHNRNHIVDLTAWFPTVRALILYHNLNVQLIEKAYVQVKRPSSCLERLCGTTPGMGADELSLGPFTLTTLFACCPELSQLQAPMQYVVKTAKQFKEGQWDYPLPVLNNCRELSLGGIARVRGGRYAMLATTDAETIDMALEQYPDVEEMQVATLSSSVLARITKFRRLQRLAVMCHENDALCDFDPHMSAVLQEFSLTHLVLVCFEGVRLSTIAGTCRNLEKLSISGSKFLNEDIPLDAFPKLTSLSVGDSVSDQAFFSLLLAARGLTELCLDCKCTVSAYIRGPLVEPRPRHESLQRLSLGTDLSLKALHATTEDLHATMKCAPALKRLSTDSYDIRIFVGNYYPRVKVAWTSCTVCAAEFPKMDAQQEELWRTVFLGRPAAALSS
;
A
#
# COMPACT_ATOMS: atom_id res chain seq x y z
N MET A 1 2.88 21.25 9.78
CA MET A 1 2.18 22.32 9.03
C MET A 1 1.48 23.22 10.03
N LEU A 2 1.57 24.52 9.83
CA LEU A 2 0.92 25.52 10.67
C LEU A 2 -0.51 25.76 10.19
N GLU A 3 -1.43 26.03 11.12
CA GLU A 3 -2.80 26.43 10.80
C GLU A 3 -2.85 27.75 10.01
N LYS A 4 -1.97 28.69 10.35
CA LYS A 4 -1.80 29.98 9.67
C LYS A 4 -0.32 30.23 9.41
N PRO A 5 0.05 30.79 8.24
CA PRO A 5 1.44 31.13 7.96
C PRO A 5 2.04 32.04 9.03
N LEU A 6 3.32 31.86 9.35
CA LEU A 6 4.00 32.77 10.28
C LEU A 6 4.08 34.18 9.67
N PRO A 7 3.74 35.24 10.44
CA PRO A 7 3.85 36.62 9.97
C PRO A 7 5.24 36.94 9.41
N ALA A 8 5.30 37.74 8.36
CA ALA A 8 6.56 38.27 7.84
C ALA A 8 7.26 39.09 8.95
N GLY A 9 8.59 38.98 9.05
CA GLY A 9 9.39 39.73 10.02
C GLY A 9 9.53 39.13 11.43
N ARG A 10 8.80 38.07 11.79
CA ARG A 10 9.08 37.34 13.05
C ARG A 10 10.40 36.56 12.94
N PRO A 11 11.37 36.77 13.86
CA PRO A 11 12.62 36.02 13.84
C PRO A 11 12.34 34.55 14.16
N LEU A 12 12.84 33.67 13.30
CA LEU A 12 12.75 32.23 13.50
C LEU A 12 13.98 31.76 14.30
N PRO A 13 13.79 30.96 15.37
CA PRO A 13 14.92 30.37 16.08
C PRO A 13 15.88 29.61 15.15
N LYS A 14 17.18 29.71 15.45
CA LYS A 14 18.23 28.95 14.73
C LYS A 14 17.88 27.45 14.77
N GLN A 15 18.14 26.69 13.70
CA GLN A 15 17.81 25.25 13.55
C GLN A 15 16.33 24.93 13.23
N LEU A 16 15.46 25.93 13.14
CA LEU A 16 14.16 25.79 12.49
C LEU A 16 14.29 26.30 11.06
N ILE A 17 13.74 25.56 10.09
CA ILE A 17 13.69 25.93 8.68
C ILE A 17 12.24 26.17 8.33
N LEU A 18 11.96 27.30 7.69
CA LEU A 18 10.63 27.65 7.22
C LEU A 18 10.58 27.52 5.70
N ASP A 19 9.51 26.95 5.17
CA ASP A 19 9.28 26.91 3.73
C ASP A 19 9.00 28.30 3.14
N THR A 20 9.03 28.39 1.81
CA THR A 20 8.72 29.62 1.06
C THR A 20 7.32 30.16 1.38
N GLY A 21 6.35 29.28 1.63
CA GLY A 21 4.98 29.64 1.99
C GLY A 21 4.78 30.03 3.45
N ARG A 22 5.82 29.96 4.28
CA ARG A 22 5.79 30.23 5.73
C ARG A 22 4.76 29.41 6.52
N SER A 23 4.37 28.26 5.98
CA SER A 23 3.33 27.37 6.48
C SER A 23 3.88 26.06 7.05
N LYS A 24 5.16 25.77 6.81
CA LYS A 24 5.85 24.54 7.20
C LYS A 24 7.14 24.85 7.94
N ILE A 25 7.21 24.39 9.19
CA ILE A 25 8.44 24.39 9.97
C ILE A 25 9.05 22.99 9.90
N THR A 26 10.32 22.92 9.51
CA THR A 26 11.14 21.70 9.51
C THR A 26 12.26 21.85 10.54
N THR A 27 12.49 20.81 11.35
CA THR A 27 13.59 20.76 12.31
C THR A 27 13.94 19.30 12.63
N ASP A 28 15.12 19.08 13.20
CA ASP A 28 15.50 17.78 13.74
C ASP A 28 14.99 17.60 15.20
N HIS A 29 15.17 16.42 15.78
CA HIS A 29 14.73 16.15 17.15
C HIS A 29 15.40 17.06 18.20
N ARG A 30 16.63 17.53 17.96
CA ARG A 30 17.36 18.40 18.89
C ARG A 30 16.80 19.82 18.86
N GLY A 31 16.55 20.34 17.67
CA GLY A 31 15.91 21.63 17.44
C GLY A 31 14.48 21.67 18.00
N LEU A 32 13.73 20.57 17.86
CA LEU A 32 12.41 20.43 18.49
C LEU A 32 12.47 20.60 20.01
N ILE A 33 13.36 19.85 20.69
CA ILE A 33 13.53 19.92 22.16
C ILE A 33 14.00 21.30 22.59
N LYS A 34 15.04 21.83 21.93
CA LYS A 34 15.65 23.12 22.26
C LYS A 34 14.68 24.29 22.10
N HIS A 35 13.81 24.23 21.09
CA HIS A 35 12.88 25.30 20.76
C HIS A 35 11.41 24.99 21.14
N ARG A 36 11.21 24.05 22.07
CA ARG A 36 9.90 23.67 22.63
C ARG A 36 9.03 24.89 22.95
N SER A 37 9.55 25.86 23.70
CA SER A 37 8.82 27.06 24.15
C SER A 37 8.30 27.96 23.01
N PHE A 38 8.98 27.95 21.86
CA PHE A 38 8.52 28.66 20.66
C PHE A 38 7.46 27.85 19.92
N LEU A 39 7.70 26.55 19.78
CA LEU A 39 6.86 25.64 19.00
C LEU A 39 5.50 25.39 19.64
N VAL A 40 5.42 25.25 20.97
CA VAL A 40 4.13 25.07 21.69
C VAL A 40 3.17 26.24 21.53
N LYS A 41 3.67 27.43 21.14
CA LYS A 41 2.84 28.62 20.87
C LYS A 41 2.23 28.60 19.47
N GLN A 42 2.63 27.64 18.63
CA GLN A 42 2.10 27.48 17.28
C GLN A 42 1.03 26.39 17.26
N ASN A 43 0.04 26.53 16.39
CA ASN A 43 -0.96 25.48 16.16
C ASN A 43 -0.53 24.65 14.94
N PHE A 44 -0.32 23.35 15.16
CA PHE A 44 0.02 22.40 14.10
C PHE A 44 -1.12 21.40 13.85
N PRO A 45 -2.05 21.65 12.91
CA PRO A 45 -3.11 20.69 12.59
C PRO A 45 -2.56 19.37 12.04
N SER A 46 -1.38 19.39 11.43
CA SER A 46 -0.72 18.19 10.91
C SER A 46 0.79 18.19 11.17
N ALA A 47 1.35 17.02 11.46
CA ALA A 47 2.77 16.82 11.71
C ALA A 47 3.32 15.57 11.01
N LEU A 48 4.60 15.64 10.64
CA LEU A 48 5.36 14.54 10.04
C LEU A 48 6.61 14.27 10.89
N LEU A 49 6.74 13.05 11.39
CA LEU A 49 7.92 12.55 12.06
C LEU A 49 8.60 11.54 11.14
N ALA A 50 9.71 11.94 10.51
CA ALA A 50 10.41 11.08 9.55
C ALA A 50 11.80 10.73 10.07
N GLY A 51 12.12 9.42 10.13
CA GLY A 51 13.43 8.94 10.57
C GLY A 51 13.79 9.31 12.01
N CYS A 52 12.78 9.63 12.84
CA CYS A 52 12.98 9.94 14.24
C CYS A 52 13.33 8.67 15.04
N PRO A 53 14.12 8.79 16.12
CA PRO A 53 14.26 7.68 17.07
C PRO A 53 12.89 7.38 17.70
N GLY A 54 12.74 6.20 18.33
CA GLY A 54 11.52 5.91 19.09
C GLY A 54 11.26 7.02 20.12
N LEU A 55 10.01 7.43 20.33
CA LEU A 55 9.69 8.64 21.09
C LEU A 55 10.19 8.57 22.54
N LYS A 56 10.12 7.38 23.15
CA LYS A 56 10.65 7.10 24.49
C LYS A 56 12.19 6.93 24.54
N SER A 57 12.86 6.79 23.41
CA SER A 57 14.29 6.45 23.38
C SER A 57 15.23 7.64 23.58
N ALA A 58 14.75 8.87 23.41
CA ALA A 58 15.55 10.09 23.61
C ALA A 58 14.98 10.93 24.76
N LYS A 59 15.85 11.37 25.68
CA LYS A 59 15.46 12.13 26.87
C LYS A 59 14.75 13.43 26.46
N GLY A 60 13.53 13.62 26.98
CA GLY A 60 12.71 14.81 26.73
C GLY A 60 12.08 14.88 25.34
N PHE A 61 12.28 13.88 24.48
CA PHE A 61 11.73 13.89 23.12
C PHE A 61 10.22 13.67 23.13
N LEU A 62 9.74 12.57 23.73
CA LEU A 62 8.30 12.30 23.85
C LEU A 62 7.53 13.47 24.46
N SER A 63 7.97 13.98 25.63
CA SER A 63 7.28 15.09 26.30
C SER A 63 7.20 16.32 25.40
N THR A 64 8.32 16.72 24.78
CA THR A 64 8.34 17.85 23.85
C THR A 64 7.36 17.64 22.68
N VAL A 65 7.37 16.45 22.07
CA VAL A 65 6.47 16.13 20.95
C VAL A 65 5.02 16.23 21.41
N GLN A 66 4.69 15.71 22.60
CA GLN A 66 3.34 15.80 23.15
C GLN A 66 2.89 17.26 23.34
N ASP A 67 3.74 18.13 23.89
CA ASP A 67 3.35 19.54 24.10
C ASP A 67 3.16 20.29 22.77
N VAL A 68 4.08 20.07 21.83
CA VAL A 68 4.06 20.74 20.53
C VAL A 68 2.89 20.27 19.68
N LEU A 69 2.53 19.00 19.77
CA LEU A 69 1.49 18.37 18.95
C LEU A 69 0.14 18.22 19.68
N THR A 70 -0.07 18.95 20.78
CA THR A 70 -1.33 18.89 21.57
C THR A 70 -2.59 19.09 20.74
N LYS A 71 -2.53 19.92 19.68
CA LYS A 71 -3.66 20.25 18.79
C LYS A 71 -3.57 19.58 17.41
N THR A 72 -2.73 18.56 17.26
CA THR A 72 -2.55 17.89 15.97
C THR A 72 -3.66 16.88 15.72
N HIS A 73 -4.30 16.99 14.55
CA HIS A 73 -5.35 16.07 14.11
C HIS A 73 -4.81 14.98 13.17
N THR A 74 -3.76 15.29 12.41
CA THR A 74 -3.13 14.32 11.50
C THR A 74 -1.67 14.13 11.85
N LEU A 75 -1.31 12.93 12.28
CA LEU A 75 0.06 12.57 12.60
C LEU A 75 0.58 11.53 11.60
N VAL A 76 1.63 11.89 10.89
CA VAL A 76 2.33 10.99 9.98
C VAL A 76 3.66 10.58 10.59
N ILE A 77 3.93 9.29 10.65
CA ILE A 77 5.21 8.75 11.12
C ILE A 77 5.80 7.86 10.03
N VAL A 78 6.98 8.25 9.54
CA VAL A 78 7.79 7.45 8.61
C VAL A 78 8.88 6.76 9.42
N HIS A 79 8.93 5.43 9.34
CA HIS A 79 9.74 4.55 10.19
C HIS A 79 9.29 4.54 11.65
N ASN A 80 8.00 4.25 11.87
CA ASN A 80 7.49 4.09 13.23
C ASN A 80 8.17 2.91 13.93
N ARG A 81 8.72 3.18 15.12
CA ARG A 81 9.31 2.18 16.03
C ARG A 81 8.51 2.03 17.32
N ASN A 82 7.43 2.79 17.49
CA ASN A 82 6.63 2.81 18.72
C ASN A 82 5.48 1.80 18.62
N HIS A 83 4.93 1.41 19.77
CA HIS A 83 3.68 0.65 19.79
C HIS A 83 2.49 1.53 19.41
N ILE A 84 1.56 1.01 18.61
CA ILE A 84 0.44 1.81 18.11
C ILE A 84 -0.49 2.23 19.24
N VAL A 85 -0.78 1.33 20.19
CA VAL A 85 -1.61 1.64 21.37
C VAL A 85 -0.98 2.73 22.24
N ASP A 86 0.34 2.82 22.24
CA ASP A 86 1.06 3.89 22.93
C ASP A 86 0.92 5.23 22.18
N LEU A 87 0.99 5.21 20.84
CA LEU A 87 0.76 6.39 20.02
C LEU A 87 -0.66 6.95 20.22
N THR A 88 -1.69 6.10 20.26
CA THR A 88 -3.07 6.55 20.49
C THR A 88 -3.26 7.16 21.88
N ALA A 89 -2.56 6.63 22.89
CA ALA A 89 -2.59 7.17 24.24
C ALA A 89 -1.81 8.49 24.37
N TRP A 90 -0.69 8.63 23.68
CA TRP A 90 0.14 9.83 23.76
C TRP A 90 -0.43 11.01 22.99
N PHE A 91 -1.24 10.75 21.96
CA PHE A 91 -1.80 11.75 21.06
C PHE A 91 -3.34 11.63 20.95
N PRO A 92 -4.08 11.88 22.03
CA PRO A 92 -5.53 11.64 22.07
C PRO A 92 -6.35 12.53 21.12
N THR A 93 -5.79 13.65 20.63
CA THR A 93 -6.44 14.59 19.70
C THR A 93 -6.26 14.23 18.22
N VAL A 94 -5.41 13.24 17.93
CA VAL A 94 -5.15 12.76 16.57
C VAL A 94 -6.36 11.96 16.08
N ARG A 95 -6.89 12.38 14.94
CA ARG A 95 -7.99 11.71 14.21
C ARG A 95 -7.47 10.79 13.12
N ALA A 96 -6.33 11.13 12.50
CA ALA A 96 -5.70 10.31 11.47
C ALA A 96 -4.24 10.03 11.82
N LEU A 97 -3.92 8.75 12.07
CA LEU A 97 -2.57 8.25 12.29
C LEU A 97 -2.11 7.46 11.07
N ILE A 98 -1.04 7.94 10.41
CA ILE A 98 -0.50 7.34 9.19
C ILE A 98 0.92 6.85 9.45
N LEU A 99 1.11 5.53 9.39
CA LEU A 99 2.36 4.84 9.69
C LEU A 99 2.95 4.26 8.41
N TYR A 100 3.52 5.11 7.55
CA TYR A 100 4.04 4.72 6.24
C TYR A 100 4.89 3.46 6.30
N HIS A 101 5.87 3.45 7.21
CA HIS A 101 6.71 2.29 7.45
C HIS A 101 6.63 1.96 8.94
N ASN A 102 5.73 1.05 9.31
CA ASN A 102 5.72 0.50 10.64
C ASN A 102 6.82 -0.56 10.74
N LEU A 103 7.89 -0.24 11.49
CA LEU A 103 9.02 -1.15 11.71
C LEU A 103 8.82 -2.01 12.95
N ASN A 104 7.83 -1.66 13.79
CA ASN A 104 7.52 -2.41 15.00
C ASN A 104 6.36 -3.38 14.73
N VAL A 105 6.67 -4.65 14.68
CA VAL A 105 5.69 -5.73 14.51
C VAL A 105 4.85 -5.81 15.78
N GLN A 106 3.55 -5.52 15.70
CA GLN A 106 2.64 -5.46 16.86
C GLN A 106 2.13 -6.86 17.25
N LEU A 107 3.04 -7.82 17.27
CA LEU A 107 2.84 -9.18 17.73
C LEU A 107 3.50 -9.25 19.10
N ILE A 108 2.79 -9.10 20.24
CA ILE A 108 3.20 -9.69 21.53
C ILE A 108 2.23 -9.39 22.71
N GLU A 109 2.07 -10.46 23.49
CA GLU A 109 1.75 -10.70 24.90
C GLU A 109 0.49 -10.17 25.59
N LYS A 110 -0.15 -11.14 26.27
CA LYS A 110 -1.36 -11.16 27.09
C LYS A 110 -1.50 -10.06 28.16
N ALA A 111 -0.55 -9.13 28.29
CA ALA A 111 -0.44 -8.22 29.43
C ALA A 111 -1.03 -6.82 29.24
N TYR A 112 -1.50 -6.45 28.04
CA TYR A 112 -2.02 -5.09 27.79
C TYR A 112 -3.53 -4.91 27.98
N VAL A 113 -4.27 -5.99 28.26
CA VAL A 113 -5.69 -5.91 28.59
C VAL A 113 -5.83 -5.61 30.08
N GLN A 114 -5.56 -4.37 30.49
CA GLN A 114 -6.08 -3.73 31.70
C GLN A 114 -5.37 -2.38 31.93
N VAL A 115 -5.65 -1.38 31.11
CA VAL A 115 -5.48 0.01 31.57
C VAL A 115 -6.66 0.79 31.04
N LYS A 116 -7.41 1.44 31.94
CA LYS A 116 -8.33 2.54 31.62
C LYS A 116 -7.49 3.66 30.96
N ARG A 117 -7.20 3.52 29.67
CA ARG A 117 -6.50 4.55 28.90
C ARG A 117 -7.53 5.63 28.54
N PRO A 118 -7.12 6.91 28.48
CA PRO A 118 -7.99 7.97 28.00
C PRO A 118 -8.49 7.64 26.58
N SER A 119 -9.75 7.93 26.31
CA SER A 119 -10.36 7.75 24.99
C SER A 119 -9.61 8.59 23.95
N SER A 120 -9.24 7.96 22.84
CA SER A 120 -8.61 8.59 21.69
C SER A 120 -9.67 9.06 20.69
N CYS A 121 -9.43 10.19 20.02
CA CYS A 121 -10.27 10.69 18.92
C CYS A 121 -9.94 10.05 17.57
N LEU A 122 -9.21 8.93 17.55
CA LEU A 122 -8.71 8.32 16.33
C LEU A 122 -9.87 7.78 15.49
N GLU A 123 -10.03 8.31 14.29
CA GLU A 123 -11.01 7.92 13.28
C GLU A 123 -10.39 7.01 12.21
N ARG A 124 -9.10 7.22 11.92
CA ARG A 124 -8.36 6.48 10.88
C ARG A 124 -6.96 6.06 11.29
N LEU A 125 -6.64 4.79 11.06
CA LEU A 125 -5.32 4.19 11.19
C LEU A 125 -4.89 3.50 9.90
N CYS A 126 -3.91 4.08 9.19
CA CYS A 126 -3.36 3.52 7.96
C CYS A 126 -1.85 3.30 8.09
N GLY A 127 -1.30 2.36 7.32
CA GLY A 127 0.13 2.15 7.27
C GLY A 127 0.53 0.81 6.67
N THR A 128 1.82 0.66 6.41
CA THR A 128 2.39 -0.58 5.86
C THR A 128 3.43 -1.16 6.80
N THR A 129 3.69 -2.46 6.67
CA THR A 129 4.77 -3.16 7.40
C THR A 129 5.81 -3.62 6.39
N PRO A 130 6.58 -2.71 5.79
CA PRO A 130 7.43 -3.02 4.63
C PRO A 130 8.58 -3.96 5.00
N GLY A 131 9.00 -3.98 6.27
CA GLY A 131 9.99 -4.95 6.76
C GLY A 131 9.49 -6.40 6.72
N MET A 132 8.16 -6.59 6.74
CA MET A 132 7.51 -7.88 6.51
C MET A 132 7.06 -8.06 5.06
N GLY A 133 7.22 -7.04 4.21
CA GLY A 133 6.70 -7.04 2.84
C GLY A 133 5.18 -6.92 2.74
N ALA A 134 4.50 -6.52 3.82
CA ALA A 134 3.04 -6.36 3.82
C ALA A 134 2.66 -4.89 3.56
N ASP A 135 1.65 -4.69 2.72
CA ASP A 135 1.09 -3.38 2.39
C ASP A 135 0.08 -2.89 3.46
N GLU A 136 0.02 -3.57 4.59
CA GLU A 136 -0.90 -3.30 5.70
C GLU A 136 -0.18 -3.34 7.05
N LEU A 137 -0.84 -2.86 8.09
CA LEU A 137 -0.35 -2.98 9.46
C LEU A 137 -0.49 -4.42 9.96
N SER A 138 0.61 -5.01 10.41
CA SER A 138 0.60 -6.30 11.10
C SER A 138 0.18 -6.10 12.56
N LEU A 139 -1.11 -6.26 12.84
CA LEU A 139 -1.73 -6.08 14.15
C LEU A 139 -2.21 -7.42 14.72
N GLY A 140 -1.69 -7.78 15.90
CA GLY A 140 -2.21 -8.93 16.63
C GLY A 140 -3.63 -8.70 17.18
N PRO A 141 -4.39 -9.77 17.46
CA PRO A 141 -5.74 -9.71 18.05
C PRO A 141 -5.87 -8.78 19.26
N PHE A 142 -4.95 -8.87 20.22
CA PHE A 142 -4.98 -8.02 21.42
C PHE A 142 -4.80 -6.54 21.10
N THR A 143 -3.93 -6.20 20.14
CA THR A 143 -3.72 -4.83 19.69
C THR A 143 -4.99 -4.29 19.05
N LEU A 144 -5.64 -5.07 18.18
CA LEU A 144 -6.91 -4.71 17.56
C LEU A 144 -7.97 -4.46 18.63
N THR A 145 -8.21 -5.41 19.54
CA THR A 145 -9.19 -5.25 20.61
C THR A 145 -8.90 -4.02 21.49
N THR A 146 -7.63 -3.76 21.81
CA THR A 146 -7.26 -2.59 22.61
C THR A 146 -7.50 -1.28 21.85
N LEU A 147 -7.16 -1.23 20.55
CA LEU A 147 -7.43 -0.05 19.71
C LEU A 147 -8.92 0.26 19.69
N PHE A 148 -9.72 -0.78 19.51
CA PHE A 148 -11.17 -0.72 19.47
C PHE A 148 -11.81 -0.29 20.78
N ALA A 149 -11.30 -0.77 21.92
CA ALA A 149 -11.73 -0.30 23.23
C ALA A 149 -11.35 1.17 23.50
N CYS A 150 -10.20 1.63 22.97
CA CYS A 150 -9.68 2.97 23.25
C CYS A 150 -10.11 4.04 22.23
N CYS A 151 -10.55 3.64 21.04
CA CYS A 151 -10.83 4.52 19.90
C CYS A 151 -12.25 4.24 19.38
N PRO A 152 -13.32 4.71 20.06
CA PRO A 152 -14.70 4.42 19.69
C PRO A 152 -15.10 4.99 18.32
N GLU A 153 -14.42 6.04 17.85
CA GLU A 153 -14.66 6.69 16.55
C GLU A 153 -13.87 6.05 15.39
N LEU A 154 -13.05 5.02 15.66
CA LEU A 154 -12.23 4.37 14.64
C LEU A 154 -13.15 3.72 13.61
N SER A 155 -13.10 4.21 12.37
CA SER A 155 -13.94 3.76 11.25
C SER A 155 -13.14 3.26 10.05
N GLN A 156 -11.86 3.62 9.98
CA GLN A 156 -10.95 3.21 8.90
C GLN A 156 -9.68 2.58 9.48
N LEU A 157 -9.41 1.33 9.11
CA LEU A 157 -8.28 0.56 9.61
C LEU A 157 -7.66 -0.30 8.50
N GLN A 158 -6.40 0.00 8.15
CA GLN A 158 -5.61 -0.77 7.17
C GLN A 158 -4.86 -1.91 7.88
N ALA A 159 -5.55 -3.00 8.19
CA ALA A 159 -4.99 -4.19 8.82
C ALA A 159 -5.84 -5.45 8.52
N PRO A 160 -5.30 -6.67 8.67
CA PRO A 160 -6.08 -7.90 8.64
C PRO A 160 -7.18 -7.95 9.71
N MET A 161 -8.44 -8.13 9.27
CA MET A 161 -9.66 -8.01 10.08
C MET A 161 -10.34 -9.36 10.39
N GLN A 162 -9.80 -10.49 9.93
CA GLN A 162 -10.42 -11.82 10.10
C GLN A 162 -10.73 -12.16 11.57
N TYR A 163 -9.86 -11.77 12.51
CA TYR A 163 -10.11 -12.00 13.93
C TYR A 163 -11.29 -11.17 14.45
N VAL A 164 -11.38 -9.91 14.02
CA VAL A 164 -12.43 -8.97 14.41
C VAL A 164 -13.78 -9.46 13.91
N VAL A 165 -13.85 -9.88 12.63
CA VAL A 165 -15.05 -10.47 12.02
C VAL A 165 -15.53 -11.67 12.82
N LYS A 166 -14.63 -12.62 13.14
CA LYS A 166 -14.97 -13.84 13.89
C LYS A 166 -15.45 -13.57 15.32
N THR A 167 -14.89 -12.55 15.96
CA THR A 167 -15.18 -12.24 17.38
C THR A 167 -16.29 -11.22 17.56
N ALA A 168 -16.73 -10.53 16.49
CA ALA A 168 -17.78 -9.52 16.55
C ALA A 168 -19.07 -10.02 17.21
N LYS A 169 -19.47 -11.27 16.99
CA LYS A 169 -20.65 -11.86 17.65
C LYS A 169 -20.48 -11.97 19.18
N GLN A 170 -19.31 -12.44 19.63
CA GLN A 170 -18.99 -12.53 21.06
C GLN A 170 -18.96 -11.14 21.73
N PHE A 171 -18.50 -10.12 21.00
CA PHE A 171 -18.59 -8.73 21.46
C PHE A 171 -20.04 -8.22 21.52
N LYS A 172 -20.91 -8.59 20.56
CA LYS A 172 -22.35 -8.20 20.53
C LYS A 172 -23.15 -8.81 21.66
N GLU A 173 -22.79 -10.02 22.06
CA GLU A 173 -23.44 -10.77 23.14
C GLU A 173 -22.97 -10.33 24.54
N GLY A 174 -22.20 -9.24 24.65
CA GLY A 174 -21.82 -8.64 25.93
C GLY A 174 -20.82 -9.48 26.73
N GLN A 175 -20.14 -10.44 26.11
CA GLN A 175 -19.12 -11.26 26.79
C GLN A 175 -17.80 -10.48 27.05
N TRP A 176 -17.71 -9.24 26.59
CA TRP A 176 -16.61 -8.32 26.82
C TRP A 176 -17.15 -6.98 27.33
N ASP A 177 -16.50 -6.42 28.35
CA ASP A 177 -16.88 -5.13 28.99
C ASP A 177 -16.70 -3.89 28.10
N TYR A 178 -16.42 -4.07 26.81
CA TYR A 178 -16.09 -2.98 25.88
C TYR A 178 -17.12 -2.93 24.74
N PRO A 179 -17.63 -1.74 24.40
CA PRO A 179 -18.56 -1.58 23.28
C PRO A 179 -17.88 -2.00 21.98
N LEU A 180 -18.65 -2.58 21.05
CA LEU A 180 -18.16 -2.88 19.72
C LEU A 180 -17.64 -1.63 19.02
N PRO A 181 -16.55 -1.75 18.26
CA PRO A 181 -16.35 -0.91 17.10
C PRO A 181 -17.45 -1.30 16.13
N VAL A 182 -18.42 -0.42 16.00
CA VAL A 182 -19.26 -0.47 14.82
C VAL A 182 -18.47 0.29 13.76
N LEU A 183 -17.73 -0.43 12.90
CA LEU A 183 -17.18 0.16 11.68
C LEU A 183 -18.34 0.40 10.70
N ASN A 184 -19.29 1.24 11.11
CA ASN A 184 -20.35 1.74 10.26
C ASN A 184 -19.65 2.38 9.06
N ASN A 185 -19.92 1.86 7.86
CA ASN A 185 -19.30 2.30 6.61
C ASN A 185 -17.87 1.78 6.35
N CYS A 186 -17.48 0.62 6.88
CA CYS A 186 -16.28 -0.07 6.42
C CYS A 186 -16.40 -0.40 4.92
N ARG A 187 -15.70 0.37 4.08
CA ARG A 187 -15.65 0.17 2.62
C ARG A 187 -14.45 -0.66 2.17
N GLU A 188 -13.44 -0.77 3.01
CA GLU A 188 -12.18 -1.47 2.77
C GLU A 188 -12.05 -2.60 3.80
N LEU A 189 -11.95 -3.85 3.34
CA LEU A 189 -11.89 -5.01 4.23
C LEU A 189 -10.79 -5.99 3.80
N SER A 190 -9.87 -6.27 4.72
CA SER A 190 -8.81 -7.25 4.50
C SER A 190 -9.01 -8.49 5.37
N LEU A 191 -9.18 -9.64 4.73
CA LEU A 191 -9.44 -10.93 5.36
C LEU A 191 -8.29 -11.88 5.07
N GLY A 192 -7.44 -12.07 6.08
CA GLY A 192 -6.15 -12.73 5.90
C GLY A 192 -5.03 -11.71 5.65
N GLY A 193 -3.85 -12.17 5.31
CA GLY A 193 -2.68 -11.30 5.14
C GLY A 193 -1.71 -11.83 4.10
N ILE A 194 -1.23 -10.92 3.26
CA ILE A 194 -0.29 -11.21 2.18
C ILE A 194 1.00 -10.44 2.45
N ALA A 195 2.13 -11.13 2.37
CA ALA A 195 3.45 -10.54 2.45
C ALA A 195 4.23 -10.80 1.17
N ARG A 196 4.80 -9.75 0.60
CA ARG A 196 5.74 -9.87 -0.51
C ARG A 196 7.14 -10.15 0.00
N VAL A 197 7.69 -11.30 -0.36
CA VAL A 197 9.05 -11.73 -0.04
C VAL A 197 10.04 -11.22 -1.11
N ARG A 198 11.32 -11.09 -0.74
CA ARG A 198 12.38 -10.74 -1.68
C ARG A 198 12.37 -11.69 -2.90
N GLY A 199 12.50 -11.12 -4.09
CA GLY A 199 12.48 -11.88 -5.35
C GLY A 199 11.10 -12.05 -5.98
N GLY A 200 10.08 -11.30 -5.51
CA GLY A 200 8.76 -11.26 -6.15
C GLY A 200 7.80 -12.36 -5.72
N ARG A 201 8.21 -13.22 -4.78
CA ARG A 201 7.35 -14.25 -4.19
C ARG A 201 6.39 -13.64 -3.18
N TYR A 202 5.26 -14.29 -2.96
CA TYR A 202 4.32 -13.93 -1.92
C TYR A 202 4.25 -15.03 -0.86
N ALA A 203 4.07 -14.63 0.39
CA ALA A 203 3.87 -15.49 1.53
C ALA A 203 2.56 -15.12 2.21
N MET A 204 1.80 -16.13 2.62
CA MET A 204 0.58 -15.93 3.36
C MET A 204 0.92 -15.72 4.84
N LEU A 205 0.51 -14.59 5.40
CA LEU A 205 0.68 -14.27 6.82
C LEU A 205 -0.51 -14.75 7.66
N ALA A 206 -1.70 -14.72 7.07
CA ALA A 206 -2.93 -15.16 7.70
C ALA A 206 -3.93 -15.62 6.63
N THR A 207 -4.77 -16.57 6.99
CA THR A 207 -5.78 -17.18 6.13
C THR A 207 -7.18 -16.78 6.55
N THR A 208 -8.10 -16.81 5.60
CA THR A 208 -9.55 -16.74 5.83
C THR A 208 -10.25 -17.98 5.30
N ASP A 209 -11.35 -18.34 5.96
CA ASP A 209 -12.23 -19.45 5.61
C ASP A 209 -13.60 -18.92 5.14
N ALA A 210 -14.45 -19.82 4.64
CA ALA A 210 -15.75 -19.46 4.07
C ALA A 210 -16.72 -18.91 5.13
N GLU A 211 -16.65 -19.42 6.36
CA GLU A 211 -17.48 -18.96 7.48
C GLU A 211 -17.16 -17.49 7.83
N THR A 212 -15.88 -17.11 7.80
CA THR A 212 -15.44 -15.72 8.00
C THR A 212 -15.97 -14.79 6.92
N ILE A 213 -16.03 -15.25 5.66
CA ILE A 213 -16.61 -14.46 4.56
C ILE A 213 -18.12 -14.26 4.78
N ASP A 214 -18.84 -15.32 5.14
CA ASP A 214 -20.28 -15.25 5.39
C ASP A 214 -20.56 -14.29 6.59
N MET A 215 -19.76 -14.36 7.66
CA MET A 215 -19.83 -13.39 8.77
C MET A 215 -19.48 -11.96 8.35
N ALA A 216 -18.46 -11.78 7.49
CA ALA A 216 -18.08 -10.47 6.99
C ALA A 216 -19.19 -9.85 6.13
N LEU A 217 -19.88 -10.66 5.32
CA LEU A 217 -21.01 -10.22 4.51
C LEU A 217 -22.17 -9.68 5.37
N GLU A 218 -22.47 -10.34 6.48
CA GLU A 218 -23.51 -9.90 7.42
C GLU A 218 -23.14 -8.59 8.13
N GLN A 219 -21.85 -8.41 8.44
CA GLN A 219 -21.37 -7.27 9.23
C GLN A 219 -21.01 -6.05 8.38
N TYR A 220 -20.51 -6.27 7.16
CA TYR A 220 -19.96 -5.26 6.26
C TYR A 220 -20.52 -5.46 4.84
N PRO A 221 -21.84 -5.29 4.63
CA PRO A 221 -22.47 -5.57 3.34
C PRO A 221 -22.08 -4.57 2.23
N ASP A 222 -21.58 -3.38 2.61
CA ASP A 222 -21.28 -2.26 1.72
C ASP A 222 -19.79 -2.16 1.32
N VAL A 223 -19.01 -3.24 1.48
CA VAL A 223 -17.59 -3.26 1.11
C VAL A 223 -17.41 -3.01 -0.39
N GLU A 224 -16.53 -2.07 -0.72
CA GLU A 224 -16.15 -1.67 -2.08
C GLU A 224 -14.75 -2.20 -2.46
N GLU A 225 -13.88 -2.39 -1.47
CA GLU A 225 -12.52 -2.92 -1.62
C GLU A 225 -12.28 -4.09 -0.68
N MET A 226 -11.84 -5.23 -1.23
CA MET A 226 -11.57 -6.42 -0.44
C MET A 226 -10.22 -7.04 -0.79
N GLN A 227 -9.45 -7.37 0.24
CA GLN A 227 -8.28 -8.23 0.14
C GLN A 227 -8.57 -9.57 0.83
N VAL A 228 -8.29 -10.68 0.17
CA VAL A 228 -8.53 -12.04 0.67
C VAL A 228 -7.28 -12.88 0.52
N ALA A 229 -6.86 -13.54 1.59
CA ALA A 229 -5.85 -14.60 1.54
C ALA A 229 -6.45 -15.89 2.09
N THR A 230 -6.49 -16.96 1.29
CA THR A 230 -7.20 -18.20 1.66
C THR A 230 -6.48 -19.46 1.20
N LEU A 231 -6.79 -20.58 1.88
CA LEU A 231 -6.37 -21.91 1.48
C LEU A 231 -7.47 -22.74 0.82
N SER A 232 -8.62 -22.14 0.53
CA SER A 232 -9.78 -22.87 0.01
C SER A 232 -10.47 -22.10 -1.11
N SER A 233 -10.61 -22.75 -2.25
CA SER A 233 -11.40 -22.27 -3.40
C SER A 233 -12.87 -22.01 -3.04
N SER A 234 -13.42 -22.67 -2.01
CA SER A 234 -14.78 -22.41 -1.51
C SER A 234 -15.01 -20.98 -1.02
N VAL A 235 -13.95 -20.30 -0.55
CA VAL A 235 -13.98 -18.89 -0.15
C VAL A 235 -14.32 -17.99 -1.34
N LEU A 236 -13.78 -18.30 -2.52
CA LEU A 236 -14.04 -17.53 -3.75
C LEU A 236 -15.52 -17.54 -4.12
N ALA A 237 -16.18 -18.68 -3.97
CA ALA A 237 -17.62 -18.81 -4.22
C ALA A 237 -18.48 -18.03 -3.21
N ARG A 238 -17.93 -17.64 -2.05
CA ARG A 238 -18.62 -16.78 -1.08
C ARG A 238 -18.44 -15.29 -1.38
N ILE A 239 -17.33 -14.90 -2.00
CA ILE A 239 -17.05 -13.50 -2.38
C ILE A 239 -18.12 -12.96 -3.33
N THR A 240 -18.67 -13.79 -4.22
CA THR A 240 -19.76 -13.41 -5.15
C THR A 240 -21.03 -12.89 -4.46
N LYS A 241 -21.21 -13.14 -3.15
CA LYS A 241 -22.39 -12.69 -2.43
C LYS A 241 -22.35 -11.19 -2.05
N PHE A 242 -21.19 -10.56 -2.11
CA PHE A 242 -21.07 -9.11 -1.91
C PHE A 242 -21.70 -8.37 -3.09
N ARG A 243 -22.12 -7.11 -2.90
CA ARG A 243 -22.87 -6.37 -3.95
C ARG A 243 -22.14 -5.17 -4.53
N ARG A 244 -21.13 -4.65 -3.85
CA ARG A 244 -20.49 -3.36 -4.17
C ARG A 244 -19.00 -3.43 -4.46
N LEU A 245 -18.44 -4.64 -4.55
CA LEU A 245 -17.02 -4.82 -4.79
C LEU A 245 -16.60 -4.23 -6.14
N GLN A 246 -15.65 -3.31 -6.10
CA GLN A 246 -15.00 -2.70 -7.25
C GLN A 246 -13.49 -2.98 -7.27
N ARG A 247 -12.89 -3.25 -6.12
CA ARG A 247 -11.47 -3.51 -5.96
C ARG A 247 -11.29 -4.83 -5.24
N LEU A 248 -10.62 -5.78 -5.87
CA LEU A 248 -10.46 -7.12 -5.33
C LEU A 248 -9.00 -7.58 -5.42
N ALA A 249 -8.45 -8.01 -4.30
CA ALA A 249 -7.17 -8.67 -4.22
C ALA A 249 -7.33 -10.06 -3.62
N VAL A 250 -6.87 -11.10 -4.32
CA VAL A 250 -6.99 -12.49 -3.88
C VAL A 250 -5.65 -13.19 -3.97
N MET A 251 -5.23 -13.79 -2.86
CA MET A 251 -4.20 -14.82 -2.81
C MET A 251 -4.82 -16.14 -2.41
N CYS A 252 -4.71 -17.16 -3.26
CA CYS A 252 -5.27 -18.47 -2.99
C CYS A 252 -4.19 -19.56 -3.14
N HIS A 253 -4.10 -20.45 -2.15
CA HIS A 253 -3.25 -21.64 -2.19
C HIS A 253 -4.05 -22.85 -1.77
N GLU A 254 -4.29 -23.80 -2.67
CA GLU A 254 -5.05 -25.00 -2.31
C GLU A 254 -4.10 -26.19 -2.17
N ASN A 255 -4.01 -26.79 -0.98
CA ASN A 255 -3.16 -27.96 -0.70
C ASN A 255 -1.69 -27.80 -1.16
N ASP A 256 -1.06 -26.66 -0.81
CA ASP A 256 0.31 -26.29 -1.24
C ASP A 256 0.52 -26.17 -2.76
N ALA A 257 -0.57 -26.09 -3.55
CA ALA A 257 -0.56 -25.84 -4.98
C ALA A 257 -1.13 -24.45 -5.33
N LEU A 258 -1.00 -24.08 -6.60
CA LEU A 258 -1.68 -22.94 -7.18
C LEU A 258 -3.18 -23.24 -7.27
N CYS A 259 -4.03 -22.25 -7.02
CA CYS A 259 -5.48 -22.42 -7.13
C CYS A 259 -5.90 -22.31 -8.60
N ASP A 260 -6.78 -23.21 -9.05
CA ASP A 260 -7.34 -23.10 -10.39
C ASP A 260 -8.15 -21.80 -10.53
N PHE A 261 -7.89 -21.07 -11.61
CA PHE A 261 -8.65 -19.86 -11.94
C PHE A 261 -10.14 -20.18 -12.18
N ASP A 262 -10.41 -21.22 -12.96
CA ASP A 262 -11.75 -21.71 -13.23
C ASP A 262 -12.14 -22.83 -12.24
N PRO A 263 -13.42 -22.95 -11.85
CA PRO A 263 -14.56 -22.10 -12.27
C PRO A 263 -14.77 -20.86 -11.37
N HIS A 264 -14.17 -20.83 -10.18
CA HIS A 264 -14.59 -19.92 -9.12
C HIS A 264 -14.17 -18.46 -9.36
N MET A 265 -12.96 -18.21 -9.86
CA MET A 265 -12.52 -16.84 -10.10
C MET A 265 -13.28 -16.21 -11.27
N SER A 266 -13.55 -16.99 -12.33
CA SER A 266 -14.40 -16.55 -13.43
C SER A 266 -15.80 -16.15 -12.97
N ALA A 267 -16.43 -16.92 -12.06
CA ALA A 267 -17.72 -16.56 -11.49
C ALA A 267 -17.67 -15.25 -10.71
N VAL A 268 -16.60 -15.01 -9.94
CA VAL A 268 -16.39 -13.73 -9.23
C VAL A 268 -16.23 -12.56 -10.21
N LEU A 269 -15.46 -12.73 -11.28
CA LEU A 269 -15.27 -11.67 -12.27
C LEU A 269 -16.55 -11.35 -13.06
N GLN A 270 -17.45 -12.32 -13.23
CA GLN A 270 -18.75 -12.11 -13.87
C GLN A 270 -19.73 -11.32 -12.99
N GLU A 271 -19.61 -11.43 -11.67
CA GLU A 271 -20.50 -10.76 -10.72
C GLU A 271 -20.15 -9.26 -10.57
N PHE A 272 -18.86 -8.90 -10.71
CA PHE A 272 -18.37 -7.57 -10.36
C PHE A 272 -17.84 -6.78 -11.55
N SER A 273 -18.17 -5.48 -11.60
CA SER A 273 -17.51 -4.54 -12.52
C SER A 273 -16.25 -3.97 -11.86
N LEU A 274 -15.19 -4.77 -11.80
CA LEU A 274 -13.96 -4.39 -11.11
C LEU A 274 -13.19 -3.28 -11.85
N THR A 275 -12.65 -2.34 -11.08
CA THR A 275 -11.66 -1.33 -11.53
C THR A 275 -10.26 -1.74 -11.13
N HIS A 276 -10.09 -2.54 -10.07
CA HIS A 276 -8.80 -3.03 -9.59
C HIS A 276 -8.86 -4.53 -9.31
N LEU A 277 -7.92 -5.29 -9.88
CA LEU A 277 -7.80 -6.72 -9.68
C LEU A 277 -6.35 -7.10 -9.35
N VAL A 278 -6.17 -7.82 -8.24
CA VAL A 278 -4.90 -8.43 -7.86
C VAL A 278 -5.11 -9.94 -7.71
N LEU A 279 -4.37 -10.73 -8.48
CA LEU A 279 -4.40 -12.19 -8.43
C LEU A 279 -3.02 -12.73 -8.03
N VAL A 280 -2.99 -13.55 -6.99
CA VAL A 280 -1.77 -14.16 -6.47
C VAL A 280 -1.96 -15.67 -6.33
N CYS A 281 -1.03 -16.44 -6.90
CA CYS A 281 -0.97 -17.90 -6.83
C CYS A 281 -2.10 -18.66 -7.55
N PHE A 282 -2.47 -18.22 -8.76
CA PHE A 282 -3.46 -18.90 -9.61
C PHE A 282 -2.83 -19.70 -10.76
N GLU A 283 -3.37 -20.88 -11.07
CA GLU A 283 -3.08 -21.64 -12.27
C GLU A 283 -4.13 -21.34 -13.35
N GLY A 284 -3.69 -21.28 -14.61
CA GLY A 284 -4.59 -21.20 -15.75
C GLY A 284 -5.34 -19.87 -15.88
N VAL A 285 -4.72 -18.75 -15.48
CA VAL A 285 -5.34 -17.41 -15.58
C VAL A 285 -5.67 -17.08 -17.04
N ARG A 286 -6.95 -16.75 -17.29
CA ARG A 286 -7.48 -16.39 -18.60
C ARG A 286 -7.66 -14.88 -18.73
N LEU A 287 -6.69 -14.23 -19.35
CA LEU A 287 -6.71 -12.80 -19.63
C LEU A 287 -7.88 -12.40 -20.53
N SER A 288 -8.31 -13.27 -21.45
CA SER A 288 -9.51 -13.08 -22.27
C SER A 288 -10.79 -12.98 -21.42
N THR A 289 -10.88 -13.78 -20.35
CA THR A 289 -12.02 -13.75 -19.43
C THR A 289 -11.99 -12.48 -18.57
N ILE A 290 -10.82 -12.10 -18.06
CA ILE A 290 -10.64 -10.84 -17.31
C ILE A 290 -11.04 -9.65 -18.19
N ALA A 291 -10.51 -9.56 -19.42
CA ALA A 291 -10.82 -8.47 -20.34
C ALA A 291 -12.31 -8.41 -20.73
N GLY A 292 -12.92 -9.58 -20.97
CA GLY A 292 -14.32 -9.68 -21.39
C GLY A 292 -15.31 -9.22 -20.31
N THR A 293 -15.01 -9.53 -19.04
CA THR A 293 -15.88 -9.25 -17.88
C THR A 293 -15.58 -7.90 -17.24
N CYS A 294 -14.31 -7.56 -17.05
CA CYS A 294 -13.85 -6.37 -16.34
C CYS A 294 -13.41 -5.26 -17.31
N ARG A 295 -14.32 -4.79 -18.19
CA ARG A 295 -13.98 -3.74 -19.19
C ARG A 295 -13.55 -2.40 -18.60
N ASN A 296 -13.88 -2.15 -17.33
CA ASN A 296 -13.51 -0.94 -16.60
C ASN A 296 -12.20 -1.07 -15.81
N LEU A 297 -11.44 -2.15 -16.02
CA LEU A 297 -10.24 -2.41 -15.23
C LEU A 297 -9.15 -1.36 -15.50
N GLU A 298 -8.78 -0.64 -14.44
CA GLU A 298 -7.76 0.41 -14.44
C GLU A 298 -6.42 -0.12 -13.92
N LYS A 299 -6.46 -1.07 -12.99
CA LYS A 299 -5.29 -1.73 -12.41
C LYS A 299 -5.41 -3.25 -12.44
N LEU A 300 -4.38 -3.89 -12.96
CA LEU A 300 -4.23 -5.35 -12.95
C LEU A 300 -2.87 -5.71 -12.35
N SER A 301 -2.87 -6.55 -11.32
CA SER A 301 -1.65 -7.16 -10.79
C SER A 301 -1.82 -8.67 -10.80
N ILE A 302 -0.87 -9.37 -11.42
CA ILE A 302 -0.87 -10.84 -11.42
C ILE A 302 0.53 -11.29 -11.01
N SER A 303 0.61 -12.07 -9.94
CA SER A 303 1.89 -12.54 -9.39
C SER A 303 1.82 -14.00 -8.95
N GLY A 304 2.93 -14.73 -9.01
CA GLY A 304 2.96 -16.14 -8.62
C GLY A 304 1.98 -17.02 -9.41
N SER A 305 1.49 -16.57 -10.57
CA SER A 305 0.36 -17.17 -11.27
C SER A 305 0.74 -17.54 -12.70
N LYS A 306 0.15 -18.61 -13.25
CA LYS A 306 0.40 -19.07 -14.62
C LYS A 306 -0.71 -18.66 -15.56
N PHE A 307 -0.34 -18.08 -16.70
CA PHE A 307 -1.31 -17.69 -17.73
C PHE A 307 -1.60 -18.88 -18.64
N LEU A 308 -2.84 -18.98 -19.13
CA LEU A 308 -3.07 -19.78 -20.32
C LEU A 308 -2.46 -19.08 -21.54
N ASN A 309 -1.83 -19.86 -22.41
CA ASN A 309 -1.34 -19.36 -23.69
C ASN A 309 -2.54 -19.10 -24.59
N GLU A 310 -2.94 -17.83 -24.67
CA GLU A 310 -4.03 -17.37 -25.52
C GLU A 310 -3.66 -16.04 -26.19
N ASP A 311 -4.21 -15.82 -27.39
CA ASP A 311 -4.08 -14.54 -28.06
C ASP A 311 -5.12 -13.57 -27.52
N ILE A 312 -4.65 -12.41 -27.07
CA ILE A 312 -5.50 -11.38 -26.47
C ILE A 312 -5.79 -10.34 -27.54
N PRO A 313 -7.07 -9.99 -27.78
CA PRO A 313 -7.40 -8.94 -28.73
C PRO A 313 -6.67 -7.64 -28.42
N LEU A 314 -6.28 -6.91 -29.47
CA LEU A 314 -5.81 -5.54 -29.30
C LEU A 314 -6.89 -4.72 -28.59
N ASP A 315 -6.47 -3.85 -27.67
CA ASP A 315 -7.36 -2.99 -26.88
C ASP A 315 -8.37 -3.75 -25.99
N ALA A 316 -8.10 -5.02 -25.66
CA ALA A 316 -8.89 -5.79 -24.70
C ALA A 316 -8.95 -5.15 -23.30
N PHE A 317 -7.98 -4.28 -22.97
CA PHE A 317 -7.89 -3.56 -21.71
C PHE A 317 -7.89 -2.03 -21.92
N PRO A 318 -9.02 -1.43 -22.31
CA PRO A 318 -9.04 -0.05 -22.81
C PRO A 318 -8.78 1.01 -21.73
N LYS A 319 -9.06 0.71 -20.46
CA LYS A 319 -8.84 1.63 -19.32
C LYS A 319 -7.61 1.31 -18.48
N LEU A 320 -6.88 0.24 -18.82
CA LEU A 320 -5.79 -0.24 -17.98
C LEU A 320 -4.61 0.73 -18.03
N THR A 321 -4.35 1.35 -16.88
CA THR A 321 -3.31 2.37 -16.72
C THR A 321 -2.15 1.91 -15.84
N SER A 322 -2.36 0.89 -15.00
CA SER A 322 -1.34 0.31 -14.12
C SER A 322 -1.34 -1.22 -14.25
N LEU A 323 -0.18 -1.77 -14.62
CA LEU A 323 0.02 -3.21 -14.76
C LEU A 323 1.20 -3.68 -13.89
N SER A 324 0.97 -4.72 -13.11
CA SER A 324 2.00 -5.43 -12.35
C SER A 324 2.02 -6.91 -12.74
N VAL A 325 3.20 -7.41 -13.12
CA VAL A 325 3.38 -8.81 -13.53
C VAL A 325 4.55 -9.41 -12.75
N GLY A 326 4.28 -10.50 -12.04
CA GLY A 326 5.26 -11.28 -11.29
C GLY A 326 5.94 -12.34 -12.14
N ASP A 327 6.22 -13.49 -11.53
CA ASP A 327 6.77 -14.69 -12.15
C ASP A 327 5.70 -15.54 -12.86
N SER A 328 6.17 -16.47 -13.70
CA SER A 328 5.38 -17.55 -14.31
C SER A 328 4.47 -17.19 -15.48
N VAL A 329 4.92 -16.29 -16.36
CA VAL A 329 4.23 -15.96 -17.62
C VAL A 329 5.07 -16.42 -18.80
N SER A 330 4.44 -17.03 -19.82
CA SER A 330 5.11 -17.29 -21.08
C SER A 330 5.38 -15.97 -21.83
N ASP A 331 6.49 -15.86 -22.54
CA ASP A 331 6.83 -14.64 -23.28
C ASP A 331 5.69 -14.21 -24.23
N GLN A 332 5.05 -15.17 -24.90
CA GLN A 332 3.92 -14.90 -25.80
C GLN A 332 2.74 -14.25 -25.08
N ALA A 333 2.27 -14.81 -23.95
CA ALA A 333 1.15 -14.26 -23.21
C ALA A 333 1.51 -12.92 -22.57
N PHE A 334 2.75 -12.77 -22.08
CA PHE A 334 3.27 -11.53 -21.52
C PHE A 334 3.26 -10.38 -22.54
N PHE A 335 3.81 -10.61 -23.74
CA PHE A 335 3.84 -9.57 -24.77
C PHE A 335 2.46 -9.31 -25.38
N SER A 336 1.60 -10.32 -25.49
CA SER A 336 0.20 -10.12 -25.89
C SER A 336 -0.54 -9.21 -24.91
N LEU A 337 -0.33 -9.38 -23.61
CA LEU A 337 -0.88 -8.50 -22.58
C LEU A 337 -0.36 -7.06 -22.69
N LEU A 338 0.95 -6.88 -22.91
CA LEU A 338 1.55 -5.55 -23.12
C LEU A 338 1.02 -4.85 -24.37
N LEU A 339 0.73 -5.60 -25.45
CA LEU A 339 0.13 -5.06 -26.67
C LEU A 339 -1.34 -4.69 -26.49
N ALA A 340 -2.09 -5.44 -25.68
CA ALA A 340 -3.47 -5.16 -25.34
C ALA A 340 -3.63 -3.95 -24.40
N ALA A 341 -2.59 -3.62 -23.63
CA ALA A 341 -2.56 -2.55 -22.64
C ALA A 341 -1.80 -1.31 -23.14
N ARG A 342 -2.31 -0.64 -24.18
CA ARG A 342 -1.63 0.52 -24.79
C ARG A 342 -1.65 1.78 -23.92
N GLY A 343 -2.67 1.91 -23.06
CA GLY A 343 -2.88 3.05 -22.17
C GLY A 343 -2.01 3.08 -20.91
N LEU A 344 -1.04 2.16 -20.78
CA LEU A 344 -0.24 2.04 -19.56
C LEU A 344 0.54 3.31 -19.24
N THR A 345 0.35 3.79 -18.01
CA THR A 345 1.10 4.88 -17.38
C THR A 345 2.09 4.35 -16.34
N GLU A 346 1.84 3.15 -15.81
CA GLU A 346 2.66 2.46 -14.83
C GLU A 346 2.82 0.98 -15.19
N LEU A 347 4.07 0.50 -15.17
CA LEU A 347 4.42 -0.90 -15.35
C LEU A 347 5.37 -1.35 -14.24
N CYS A 348 5.00 -2.43 -13.54
CA CYS A 348 5.80 -3.05 -12.48
C CYS A 348 6.10 -4.50 -12.82
N LEU A 349 7.38 -4.83 -13.00
CA LEU A 349 7.84 -6.18 -13.31
C LEU A 349 8.59 -6.71 -12.09
N ASP A 350 7.99 -7.69 -11.43
CA ASP A 350 8.39 -8.09 -10.08
C ASP A 350 9.26 -9.35 -10.04
N CYS A 351 9.50 -9.99 -11.19
CA CYS A 351 10.39 -11.14 -11.37
C CYS A 351 11.58 -10.79 -12.28
N LYS A 352 12.75 -11.38 -11.99
CA LYS A 352 13.95 -11.33 -12.84
C LYS A 352 13.68 -11.82 -14.27
N CYS A 353 12.82 -12.83 -14.39
CA CYS A 353 12.38 -13.43 -15.64
C CYS A 353 11.60 -12.45 -16.53
N THR A 354 10.55 -11.83 -15.99
CA THR A 354 9.73 -10.84 -16.74
C THR A 354 10.50 -9.56 -17.01
N VAL A 355 11.40 -9.14 -16.11
CA VAL A 355 12.33 -8.04 -16.36
C VAL A 355 13.27 -8.36 -17.53
N SER A 356 13.88 -9.55 -17.54
CA SER A 356 14.76 -9.99 -18.64
C SER A 356 14.00 -10.01 -19.97
N ALA A 357 12.81 -10.64 -20.01
CA ALA A 357 11.97 -10.69 -21.19
C ALA A 357 11.63 -9.28 -21.70
N TYR A 358 11.15 -8.38 -20.83
CA TYR A 358 10.78 -7.02 -21.22
C TYR A 358 11.95 -6.21 -21.79
N ILE A 359 13.14 -6.30 -21.17
CA ILE A 359 14.32 -5.58 -21.66
C ILE A 359 14.74 -6.11 -23.03
N ARG A 360 14.83 -7.44 -23.20
CA ARG A 360 15.22 -8.09 -24.45
C ARG A 360 14.18 -7.90 -25.56
N GLY A 361 12.92 -7.74 -25.19
CA GLY A 361 11.80 -7.62 -26.13
C GLY A 361 11.36 -8.98 -26.67
N PRO A 362 10.29 -8.99 -27.50
CA PRO A 362 9.76 -10.22 -28.07
C PRO A 362 10.73 -10.82 -29.09
N LEU A 363 10.69 -12.14 -29.28
CA LEU A 363 11.45 -12.83 -30.32
C LEU A 363 11.03 -12.43 -31.74
N VAL A 364 9.77 -12.01 -31.90
CA VAL A 364 9.19 -11.57 -33.17
C VAL A 364 8.73 -10.13 -32.99
N GLU A 365 9.24 -9.22 -33.82
CA GLU A 365 8.81 -7.82 -33.88
C GLU A 365 7.31 -7.71 -34.24
N PRO A 366 6.60 -6.64 -33.82
CA PRO A 366 7.13 -5.43 -33.19
C PRO A 366 7.20 -5.48 -31.66
N ARG A 367 8.23 -4.86 -31.09
CA ARG A 367 8.27 -4.53 -29.64
C ARG A 367 7.08 -3.63 -29.25
N PRO A 368 6.39 -3.89 -28.12
CA PRO A 368 5.33 -3.01 -27.64
C PRO A 368 5.81 -1.57 -27.45
N ARG A 369 5.00 -0.60 -27.91
CA ARG A 369 5.24 0.83 -27.72
C ARG A 369 4.35 1.33 -26.59
N HIS A 370 4.96 1.91 -25.57
CA HIS A 370 4.31 2.42 -24.38
C HIS A 370 4.45 3.93 -24.31
N GLU A 371 3.77 4.63 -25.21
CA GLU A 371 3.91 6.08 -25.39
C GLU A 371 3.54 6.88 -24.14
N SER A 372 2.58 6.38 -23.36
CA SER A 372 2.07 7.02 -22.14
C SER A 372 2.78 6.59 -20.85
N LEU A 373 3.74 5.65 -20.91
CA LEU A 373 4.36 5.08 -19.72
C LEU A 373 5.23 6.10 -19.01
N GLN A 374 4.85 6.44 -17.77
CA GLN A 374 5.54 7.45 -16.96
C GLN A 374 6.36 6.82 -15.83
N ARG A 375 5.95 5.65 -15.33
CA ARG A 375 6.58 4.94 -14.21
C ARG A 375 6.91 3.50 -14.62
N LEU A 376 8.17 3.12 -14.51
CA LEU A 376 8.63 1.75 -14.73
C LEU A 376 9.33 1.24 -13.48
N SER A 377 8.94 0.08 -12.98
CA SER A 377 9.59 -0.61 -11.87
C SER A 377 10.11 -1.95 -12.33
N LEU A 378 11.42 -2.15 -12.21
CA LEU A 378 12.13 -3.38 -12.58
C LEU A 378 12.68 -4.02 -11.30
N GLY A 379 11.94 -4.98 -10.77
CA GLY A 379 12.23 -5.73 -9.54
C GLY A 379 13.38 -6.72 -9.71
N THR A 380 14.58 -6.22 -10.00
CA THR A 380 15.80 -7.01 -10.15
C THR A 380 16.99 -6.29 -9.55
N ASP A 381 17.90 -7.08 -8.97
CA ASP A 381 19.24 -6.68 -8.54
C ASP A 381 20.34 -7.18 -9.50
N LEU A 382 19.96 -7.89 -10.57
CA LEU A 382 20.89 -8.49 -11.51
C LEU A 382 21.52 -7.47 -12.45
N SER A 383 22.78 -7.71 -12.83
CA SER A 383 23.47 -7.01 -13.92
C SER A 383 22.81 -7.29 -15.27
N LEU A 384 23.09 -6.46 -16.27
CA LEU A 384 22.56 -6.65 -17.63
C LEU A 384 22.99 -8.00 -18.23
N LYS A 385 24.26 -8.37 -18.03
CA LYS A 385 24.80 -9.66 -18.45
C LYS A 385 24.03 -10.83 -17.81
N ALA A 386 23.69 -10.73 -16.53
CA ALA A 386 22.94 -11.76 -15.82
C ALA A 386 21.45 -11.82 -16.23
N LEU A 387 20.92 -10.74 -16.80
CA LEU A 387 19.60 -10.71 -17.44
C LEU A 387 19.64 -11.17 -18.90
N HIS A 388 20.80 -11.60 -19.41
CA HIS A 388 21.01 -11.91 -20.84
C HIS A 388 20.59 -10.76 -21.77
N ALA A 389 20.79 -9.52 -21.32
CA ALA A 389 20.47 -8.31 -22.05
C ALA A 389 21.73 -7.48 -22.33
N THR A 390 21.67 -6.66 -23.37
CA THR A 390 22.74 -5.71 -23.74
C THR A 390 22.33 -4.25 -23.48
N THR A 391 23.26 -3.33 -23.70
CA THR A 391 22.98 -1.88 -23.67
C THR A 391 22.05 -1.44 -24.80
N GLU A 392 22.12 -2.11 -25.95
CA GLU A 392 21.25 -1.85 -27.11
C GLU A 392 19.80 -2.23 -26.79
N ASP A 393 19.60 -3.34 -26.07
CA ASP A 393 18.27 -3.76 -25.60
C ASP A 393 17.64 -2.72 -24.67
N LEU A 394 18.43 -2.14 -23.76
CA LEU A 394 17.98 -1.04 -22.92
C LEU A 394 17.66 0.21 -23.75
N HIS A 395 18.50 0.59 -24.72
CA HIS A 395 18.21 1.70 -25.61
C HIS A 395 16.87 1.49 -26.36
N ALA A 396 16.62 0.28 -26.87
CA ALA A 396 15.37 -0.08 -27.52
C ALA A 396 14.18 0.02 -26.55
N THR A 397 14.33 -0.50 -25.34
CA THR A 397 13.32 -0.39 -24.26
C THR A 397 12.97 1.07 -23.98
N MET A 398 13.98 1.92 -23.81
CA MET A 398 13.79 3.34 -23.49
C MET A 398 13.19 4.13 -24.67
N LYS A 399 13.48 3.75 -25.92
CA LYS A 399 12.83 4.33 -27.11
C LYS A 399 11.34 4.00 -27.17
N CYS A 400 10.93 2.82 -26.68
CA CYS A 400 9.53 2.43 -26.60
C CYS A 400 8.74 3.15 -25.49
N ALA A 401 9.40 3.82 -24.54
CA ALA A 401 8.76 4.54 -23.44
C ALA A 401 9.20 6.02 -23.40
N PRO A 402 8.84 6.83 -24.42
CA PRO A 402 9.35 8.20 -24.55
C PRO A 402 8.93 9.12 -23.38
N ALA A 403 7.73 8.90 -22.81
CA ALA A 403 7.19 9.69 -21.70
C ALA A 403 7.69 9.27 -20.31
N LEU A 404 8.64 8.34 -20.21
CA LEU A 404 9.13 7.83 -18.94
C LEU A 404 9.73 8.95 -18.10
N LYS A 405 9.25 9.07 -16.86
CA LYS A 405 9.71 10.07 -15.87
C LYS A 405 10.43 9.42 -14.69
N ARG A 406 10.10 8.17 -14.36
CA ARG A 406 10.66 7.45 -13.22
C ARG A 406 10.96 6.00 -13.57
N LEU A 407 12.16 5.56 -13.22
CA LEU A 407 12.58 4.17 -13.27
C LEU A 407 13.03 3.72 -11.87
N SER A 408 12.42 2.67 -11.34
CA SER A 408 12.82 2.07 -10.07
C SER A 408 13.50 0.72 -10.33
N THR A 409 14.71 0.51 -9.82
CA THR A 409 15.38 -0.80 -9.87
C THR A 409 16.52 -0.88 -8.85
N ASP A 410 16.87 -2.11 -8.44
CA ASP A 410 18.03 -2.40 -7.61
C ASP A 410 19.26 -2.83 -8.44
N SER A 411 19.12 -2.95 -9.76
CA SER A 411 20.22 -3.25 -10.67
C SER A 411 21.12 -2.03 -10.87
N TYR A 412 22.37 -2.12 -10.46
CA TYR A 412 23.33 -1.02 -10.58
C TYR A 412 23.60 -0.64 -12.05
N ASP A 413 23.74 -1.62 -12.94
CA ASP A 413 24.01 -1.41 -14.36
C ASP A 413 22.90 -0.60 -15.04
N ILE A 414 21.63 -0.99 -14.83
CA ILE A 414 20.47 -0.31 -15.41
C ILE A 414 20.42 1.14 -14.92
N ARG A 415 20.70 1.36 -13.63
CA ARG A 415 20.69 2.70 -13.04
C ARG A 415 21.77 3.61 -13.62
N ILE A 416 23.01 3.10 -13.73
CA ILE A 416 24.11 3.86 -14.35
C ILE A 416 23.74 4.23 -15.78
N PHE A 417 23.26 3.26 -16.55
CA PHE A 417 22.87 3.49 -17.94
C PHE A 417 21.80 4.58 -18.03
N VAL A 418 20.71 4.47 -17.28
CA VAL A 418 19.59 5.44 -17.33
C VAL A 418 20.06 6.81 -16.84
N GLY A 419 20.85 6.87 -15.76
CA GLY A 419 21.38 8.11 -15.22
C GLY A 419 22.28 8.87 -16.19
N ASN A 420 23.05 8.15 -17.01
CA ASN A 420 23.97 8.75 -17.98
C ASN A 420 23.30 9.12 -19.31
N TYR A 421 22.43 8.25 -19.85
CA TYR A 421 21.88 8.42 -21.20
C TYR A 421 20.47 9.03 -21.22
N TYR A 422 19.75 9.02 -20.10
CA TYR A 422 18.36 9.50 -20.00
C TYR A 422 18.16 10.39 -18.77
N PRO A 423 18.84 11.55 -18.67
CA PRO A 423 18.85 12.40 -17.47
C PRO A 423 17.47 12.97 -17.08
N ARG A 424 16.49 12.94 -17.99
CA ARG A 424 15.09 13.30 -17.69
C ARG A 424 14.37 12.28 -16.82
N VAL A 425 14.89 11.05 -16.72
CA VAL A 425 14.28 9.94 -15.98
C VAL A 425 14.89 9.89 -14.58
N LYS A 426 14.06 10.04 -13.56
CA LYS A 426 14.49 9.89 -12.16
C LYS A 426 14.65 8.42 -11.82
N VAL A 427 15.82 8.07 -11.30
CA VAL A 427 16.14 6.69 -10.90
C VAL A 427 15.92 6.49 -9.40
N ALA A 428 15.22 5.42 -9.02
CA ALA A 428 14.95 5.04 -7.63
C ALA A 428 15.32 3.57 -7.35
N TRP A 429 15.51 3.20 -6.09
CA TRP A 429 15.66 1.80 -5.66
C TRP A 429 14.27 1.14 -5.51
N THR A 430 14.15 -0.16 -5.81
CA THR A 430 12.92 -0.94 -5.60
C THR A 430 12.80 -1.52 -4.21
N SER A 431 13.93 -1.83 -3.56
CA SER A 431 13.99 -2.26 -2.16
C SER A 431 14.57 -1.17 -1.25
N CYS A 432 14.03 -1.09 -0.03
CA CYS A 432 14.42 -0.09 0.96
C CYS A 432 15.62 -0.59 1.78
N THR A 433 16.64 0.25 1.95
CA THR A 433 17.74 -0.05 2.89
C THR A 433 17.87 0.97 4.04
N VAL A 434 16.83 1.77 4.32
CA VAL A 434 16.68 2.98 5.21
C VAL A 434 16.10 4.18 4.44
N CYS A 435 15.91 4.05 3.13
CA CYS A 435 14.58 4.13 2.51
C CYS A 435 14.53 3.57 1.07
N ALA A 436 15.56 3.50 0.23
CA ALA A 436 16.59 4.48 -0.12
C ALA A 436 16.21 5.96 0.15
N ALA A 437 16.64 6.43 1.32
CA ALA A 437 16.72 7.78 1.86
C ALA A 437 15.54 8.79 1.78
N GLU A 438 14.67 8.88 0.77
CA GLU A 438 13.73 10.03 0.70
C GLU A 438 12.30 9.81 0.17
N PHE A 439 11.89 8.64 -0.35
CA PHE A 439 10.50 8.46 -0.82
C PHE A 439 9.94 7.05 -0.57
N PRO A 440 8.78 6.91 0.13
CA PRO A 440 8.13 5.62 0.39
C PRO A 440 7.41 5.04 -0.84
N LYS A 441 7.22 3.72 -0.83
CA LYS A 441 6.13 3.07 -1.59
C LYS A 441 4.83 3.57 -0.96
N MET A 442 3.98 4.22 -1.76
CA MET A 442 2.69 4.76 -1.30
C MET A 442 1.62 4.08 -2.12
N ASP A 443 0.61 3.49 -1.47
CA ASP A 443 -0.64 3.16 -2.15
C ASP A 443 -1.40 4.43 -2.54
N ALA A 444 -2.52 4.32 -3.27
CA ALA A 444 -3.27 5.49 -3.74
C ALA A 444 -3.85 6.34 -2.60
N GLN A 445 -4.31 5.69 -1.53
CA GLN A 445 -4.87 6.33 -0.33
C GLN A 445 -3.76 7.10 0.40
N GLN A 446 -2.59 6.49 0.56
CA GLN A 446 -1.41 7.09 1.13
C GLN A 446 -0.85 8.21 0.23
N GLU A 447 -0.86 8.07 -1.09
CA GLU A 447 -0.45 9.13 -2.02
C GLU A 447 -1.38 10.35 -1.92
N GLU A 448 -2.70 10.15 -1.83
CA GLU A 448 -3.67 11.21 -1.61
C GLU A 448 -3.44 11.93 -0.26
N LEU A 449 -3.12 11.16 0.78
CA LEU A 449 -2.82 11.71 2.09
C LEU A 449 -1.47 12.42 2.15
N TRP A 450 -0.49 11.91 1.44
CA TRP A 450 0.78 12.61 1.23
C TRP A 450 0.54 13.94 0.53
N ARG A 451 -0.29 13.96 -0.52
CA ARG A 451 -0.69 15.20 -1.20
C ARG A 451 -1.43 16.14 -0.25
N THR A 452 -2.34 15.65 0.60
CA THR A 452 -3.04 16.45 1.60
C THR A 452 -2.07 17.08 2.60
N VAL A 453 -1.10 16.32 3.10
CA VAL A 453 -0.10 16.77 4.08
C VAL A 453 0.94 17.71 3.47
N PHE A 454 1.32 17.53 2.20
CA PHE A 454 2.33 18.36 1.51
C PHE A 454 1.76 19.58 0.79
N LEU A 455 0.54 19.49 0.24
CA LEU A 455 -0.10 20.56 -0.53
C LEU A 455 -1.14 21.35 0.27
N GLY A 456 -1.48 20.92 1.49
CA GLY A 456 -2.39 21.63 2.40
C GLY A 456 -3.83 21.76 1.89
N ARG A 457 -4.25 20.92 0.92
CA ARG A 457 -5.62 20.92 0.40
C ARG A 457 -6.46 19.86 1.11
N PRO A 458 -7.63 20.20 1.70
CA PRO A 458 -8.53 19.19 2.25
C PRO A 458 -9.11 18.29 1.15
N ALA A 459 -9.31 17.00 1.48
CA ALA A 459 -9.80 15.96 0.57
C ALA A 459 -11.16 16.26 -0.10
N ALA A 460 -11.94 17.20 0.45
CA ALA A 460 -13.26 17.57 -0.07
C ALA A 460 -13.24 18.42 -1.37
N ALA A 461 -12.07 18.72 -1.95
CA ALA A 461 -11.95 19.62 -3.11
C ALA A 461 -11.69 18.90 -4.45
N LEU A 462 -11.85 17.58 -4.54
CA LEU A 462 -11.64 16.81 -5.77
C LEU A 462 -12.91 16.14 -6.33
N SER A 463 -14.09 16.52 -5.83
CA SER A 463 -15.38 16.07 -6.37
C SER A 463 -16.15 17.22 -7.05
N SER A 464 -15.47 17.95 -7.94
CA SER A 464 -16.09 18.92 -8.86
C SER A 464 -15.35 18.98 -10.19
#